data_AF-A0A6M0CB60-F1
#
_entry.id   AF-A0A6M0CB60-F1
#
_cell.length_a   1.000
_cell.length_b   1.000
_cell.length_c   1.000
_cell.angle_alpha   90.00
_cell.angle_beta   90.00
_cell.angle_gamma   90.00
#
_symmetry.space_group_name_H-M   'P 1'
#
loop_
_entity.id
_entity.type
_entity.pdbx_description
1 polymer ?
#
loop_
_entity_poly.entity_id
_entity_poly.type
_entity_poly.pdbx_seq_one_letter_code
_entity_poly.pdbx_strand_id
1 'polypeptide(L)'
;MMKAIANYFDYLFFTECYLGDWSLQKNLVFQAEKGFMFKDWCLLIPINNLGILPGHPLNDRDEIIYLPKCLLIFDGVKKSLLQITEYVENPPGSNNFVPPNDQPPAVIEDSFASDRPVTLFEIEGIYMHQLAWIDWEIESASFSLEVDFNGGDRSLSKT
;
A
#
# COMPACT_ATOMS: atom_id res chain seq x y z
N MET A 1 5.62 -18.60 -10.30
CA MET A 1 5.57 -17.93 -11.63
C MET A 1 4.97 -16.58 -11.36
N MET A 2 5.68 -15.48 -11.61
CA MET A 2 5.19 -14.14 -11.29
C MET A 2 3.96 -13.83 -12.14
N LYS A 3 2.82 -13.56 -11.50
CA LYS A 3 1.58 -13.14 -12.17
C LYS A 3 1.37 -11.67 -11.88
N ALA A 4 1.53 -10.84 -12.91
CA ALA A 4 1.17 -9.42 -12.85
C ALA A 4 -0.30 -9.27 -13.23
N ILE A 5 -1.08 -8.59 -12.38
CA ILE A 5 -2.46 -8.24 -12.66
C ILE A 5 -2.55 -6.72 -12.80
N ALA A 6 -3.06 -6.24 -13.93
CA ALA A 6 -3.16 -4.81 -14.25
C ALA A 6 -4.54 -4.48 -14.84
N ASN A 7 -4.91 -3.20 -14.80
CA ASN A 7 -6.06 -2.62 -15.51
C ASN A 7 -7.46 -3.04 -15.04
N TYR A 8 -7.63 -3.47 -13.78
CA TYR A 8 -8.98 -3.67 -13.22
C TYR A 8 -9.36 -2.43 -12.40
N PHE A 9 -10.32 -1.67 -12.94
CA PHE A 9 -10.71 -0.35 -12.44
C PHE A 9 -12.14 -0.39 -11.95
N ASP A 10 -12.28 -0.30 -10.62
CA ASP A 10 -13.30 0.41 -9.86
C ASP A 10 -13.03 0.08 -8.38
N TYR A 11 -12.77 1.09 -7.55
CA TYR A 11 -12.56 1.01 -6.08
C TYR A 11 -12.01 -0.34 -5.57
N LEU A 12 -10.68 -0.49 -5.64
CA LEU A 12 -10.02 -1.64 -5.03
C LEU A 12 -9.88 -1.35 -3.53
N PHE A 13 -10.68 -2.05 -2.74
CA PHE A 13 -10.56 -2.09 -1.29
C PHE A 13 -9.80 -3.34 -0.89
N PHE A 14 -8.61 -3.15 -0.33
CA PHE A 14 -7.84 -4.23 0.27
C PHE A 14 -7.97 -4.20 1.78
N THR A 15 -8.12 -5.37 2.39
CA THR A 15 -8.30 -5.49 3.84
C THR A 15 -7.26 -6.44 4.42
N GLU A 16 -7.05 -6.33 5.74
CA GLU A 16 -6.10 -7.15 6.48
C GLU A 16 -4.70 -7.13 5.84
N CYS A 17 -4.31 -5.96 5.31
CA CYS A 17 -3.02 -5.78 4.66
C CYS A 17 -1.92 -5.69 5.71
N TYR A 18 -0.99 -6.63 5.71
CA TYR A 18 0.17 -6.58 6.60
C TYR A 18 1.33 -5.93 5.87
N LEU A 19 1.64 -4.66 6.17
CA LEU A 19 2.71 -3.95 5.48
C LEU A 19 4.07 -4.61 5.75
N GLY A 20 4.85 -4.80 4.69
CA GLY A 20 6.19 -5.35 4.75
C GLY A 20 7.24 -4.35 5.26
N ASP A 21 8.50 -4.78 5.31
CA ASP A 21 9.60 -3.93 5.77
C ASP A 21 9.75 -2.66 4.91
N TRP A 22 9.57 -1.50 5.55
CA TRP A 22 9.68 -0.15 4.96
C TRP A 22 11.08 0.13 4.39
N SER A 23 12.10 -0.65 4.74
CA SER A 23 13.45 -0.52 4.17
C SER A 23 13.48 -0.62 2.64
N LEU A 24 12.53 -1.35 2.03
CA LEU A 24 12.34 -1.41 0.58
C LEU A 24 11.71 -0.13 0.00
N GLN A 25 10.82 0.54 0.75
CA GLN A 25 10.18 1.79 0.31
C GLN A 25 11.16 2.97 0.33
N LYS A 26 12.13 2.98 1.28
CA LYS A 26 13.16 4.03 1.39
C LYS A 26 14.05 4.14 0.14
N ASN A 27 14.15 3.11 -0.69
CA ASN A 27 14.95 3.15 -1.91
C ASN A 27 14.19 3.61 -3.17
N LEU A 28 12.86 3.77 -3.11
CA LEU A 28 12.04 4.16 -4.27
C LEU A 28 11.45 5.57 -4.17
N VAL A 29 11.36 6.14 -2.96
CA VAL A 29 11.05 7.56 -2.78
C VAL A 29 12.29 8.46 -3.00
N PHE A 30 13.51 7.92 -2.89
CA PHE A 30 14.76 8.72 -2.83
C PHE A 30 15.71 8.63 -4.03
N GLN A 31 15.32 8.09 -5.19
CA GLN A 31 16.12 8.26 -6.42
C GLN A 31 15.87 9.58 -7.17
N ALA A 32 15.32 10.59 -6.49
CA ALA A 32 15.10 11.94 -7.04
C ALA A 32 16.26 12.94 -6.80
N GLU A 33 17.27 12.62 -5.98
CA GLU A 33 18.32 13.60 -5.62
C GLU A 33 19.50 13.69 -6.61
N LYS A 34 19.49 12.94 -7.72
CA LYS A 34 20.59 12.97 -8.71
C LYS A 34 20.11 13.19 -10.14
N GLY A 35 19.48 14.33 -10.39
CA GLY A 35 19.58 15.02 -11.69
C GLY A 35 18.82 14.42 -12.88
N PHE A 36 17.75 13.65 -12.66
CA PHE A 36 16.85 13.23 -13.73
C PHE A 36 15.43 13.76 -13.45
N MET A 37 14.86 14.48 -14.42
CA MET A 37 13.44 14.84 -14.42
C MET A 37 12.64 13.56 -14.66
N PHE A 38 12.16 12.92 -13.59
CA PHE A 38 11.18 11.85 -13.72
C PHE A 38 9.80 12.49 -13.91
N LYS A 39 9.28 12.40 -15.14
CA LYS A 39 7.85 12.58 -15.39
C LYS A 39 7.19 11.30 -14.87
N ASP A 40 6.27 11.45 -13.92
CA ASP A 40 5.49 10.40 -13.25
C ASP A 40 6.18 9.70 -12.06
N TRP A 41 5.47 9.67 -10.92
CA TRP A 41 5.93 9.08 -9.66
C TRP A 41 5.38 7.68 -9.47
N CYS A 42 6.22 6.76 -8.96
CA CYS A 42 5.84 5.38 -8.71
C CYS A 42 5.93 5.06 -7.22
N LEU A 43 4.86 4.50 -6.64
CA LEU A 43 4.79 4.04 -5.26
C LEU A 43 4.71 2.50 -5.24
N LEU A 44 5.65 1.87 -4.52
CA LEU A 44 5.69 0.42 -4.34
C LEU A 44 5.43 0.07 -2.87
N ILE A 45 4.43 -0.76 -2.60
CA ILE A 45 4.03 -1.14 -1.24
C ILE A 45 4.16 -2.66 -1.09
N PRO A 46 5.20 -3.16 -0.40
CA PRO A 46 5.31 -4.59 -0.11
C PRO A 46 4.27 -4.98 0.94
N ILE A 47 3.54 -6.07 0.69
CA ILE A 47 2.52 -6.61 1.59
C ILE A 47 2.87 -8.07 1.92
N ASN A 48 2.93 -8.37 3.21
CA ASN A 48 3.18 -9.67 3.80
C ASN A 48 1.88 -10.27 4.32
N ASN A 49 0.97 -10.62 3.41
CA ASN A 49 -0.42 -11.07 3.64
C ASN A 49 -1.43 -9.97 3.25
N LEU A 50 -2.01 -10.13 2.06
CA LEU A 50 -3.06 -9.28 1.50
C LEU A 50 -4.37 -10.06 1.51
N GLY A 51 -5.33 -9.60 2.31
CA GLY A 51 -6.70 -10.12 2.30
C GLY A 51 -7.50 -9.53 1.14
N ILE A 52 -8.11 -10.40 0.34
CA ILE A 52 -8.99 -9.99 -0.76
C ILE A 52 -10.38 -10.53 -0.47
N LEU A 53 -11.34 -9.62 -0.26
CA LEU A 53 -12.72 -9.94 0.10
C LEU A 53 -13.48 -10.71 -0.99
N PRO A 54 -14.50 -11.50 -0.64
CA PRO A 54 -15.45 -12.07 -1.60
C PRO A 54 -16.10 -10.98 -2.46
N GLY A 55 -16.30 -11.27 -3.75
CA GLY A 55 -16.87 -10.30 -4.70
C GLY A 55 -15.90 -9.26 -5.23
N HIS A 56 -14.66 -9.23 -4.73
CA HIS A 56 -13.59 -8.44 -5.33
C HIS A 56 -13.20 -9.02 -6.71
N PRO A 57 -12.86 -8.19 -7.72
CA PRO A 57 -12.52 -8.69 -9.06
C PRO A 57 -11.34 -9.69 -9.12
N LEU A 58 -10.48 -9.67 -8.09
CA LEU A 58 -9.35 -10.61 -7.94
C LEU A 58 -9.69 -11.87 -7.14
N ASN A 59 -10.92 -11.96 -6.61
CA ASN A 59 -11.39 -13.08 -5.80
C ASN A 59 -12.64 -13.71 -6.45
N ASP A 60 -12.44 -14.85 -7.09
CA ASP A 60 -13.49 -15.66 -7.69
C ASP A 60 -14.17 -16.62 -6.70
N ARG A 61 -13.88 -16.48 -5.40
CA ARG A 61 -14.41 -17.32 -4.32
C ARG A 61 -15.36 -16.53 -3.43
N ASP A 62 -16.20 -17.29 -2.74
CA ASP A 62 -17.13 -16.78 -1.71
C ASP A 62 -16.48 -16.68 -0.31
N GLU A 63 -15.15 -16.77 -0.23
CA GLU A 63 -14.34 -16.66 0.99
C GLU A 63 -13.19 -15.68 0.78
N ILE A 64 -12.65 -15.12 1.86
CA ILE A 64 -11.45 -14.27 1.77
C ILE A 64 -10.28 -15.12 1.26
N ILE A 65 -9.56 -14.61 0.25
CA ILE A 65 -8.28 -15.18 -0.17
C ILE A 65 -7.13 -14.34 0.39
N TYR A 66 -6.07 -15.02 0.78
CA TYR A 66 -4.88 -14.41 1.34
C TYR A 66 -3.69 -14.60 0.40
N LEU A 67 -3.09 -13.50 -0.04
CA LEU A 67 -1.85 -13.52 -0.81
C LEU A 67 -0.68 -13.28 0.16
N PRO A 68 0.15 -14.29 0.45
CA PRO A 68 1.11 -14.23 1.57
C PRO A 68 2.27 -13.24 1.32
N LYS A 69 2.63 -12.99 0.06
CA LYS A 69 3.65 -12.02 -0.33
C LYS A 69 3.29 -11.42 -1.68
N CYS A 70 3.09 -10.11 -1.69
CA CYS A 70 2.83 -9.38 -2.92
C CYS A 70 3.37 -7.97 -2.87
N LEU A 71 3.40 -7.34 -4.04
CA LEU A 71 3.80 -5.96 -4.21
C LEU A 71 2.67 -5.19 -4.90
N LEU A 72 2.17 -4.15 -4.24
CA LEU A 72 1.26 -3.18 -4.84
C LEU A 72 2.10 -2.12 -5.54
N ILE A 73 1.75 -1.78 -6.77
CA ILE A 73 2.51 -0.87 -7.63
C ILE A 73 1.54 0.16 -8.17
N PHE A 74 1.77 1.42 -7.82
CA PHE A 74 1.00 2.57 -8.29
C PHE A 74 1.91 3.46 -9.14
N ASP A 75 1.53 3.69 -10.39
CA ASP A 75 2.29 4.51 -11.35
C ASP A 75 1.57 5.83 -11.65
N GLY A 76 2.31 6.89 -11.91
CA GLY A 76 1.76 8.23 -12.09
C GLY A 76 0.99 8.72 -10.86
N VAL A 77 1.53 8.47 -9.66
CA VAL A 77 0.95 8.93 -8.39
C VAL A 77 0.89 10.45 -8.38
N LYS A 78 -0.28 10.98 -8.01
CA LYS A 78 -0.53 12.41 -7.85
C LYS A 78 -0.67 12.81 -6.38
N LYS A 79 -1.28 11.93 -5.57
CA LYS A 79 -1.48 12.12 -4.14
C LYS A 79 -1.31 10.79 -3.42
N SER A 80 -0.71 10.83 -2.24
CA SER A 80 -0.64 9.71 -1.30
C SER A 80 -0.89 10.26 0.10
N LEU A 81 -1.90 9.74 0.79
CA LEU A 81 -2.26 10.12 2.14
C LEU A 81 -2.35 8.85 2.99
N LEU A 82 -1.36 8.66 3.86
CA LEU A 82 -1.30 7.54 4.80
C LEU A 82 -1.64 8.05 6.20
N GLN A 83 -2.67 7.48 6.80
CA GLN A 83 -3.03 7.67 8.19
C GLN A 83 -2.65 6.42 8.99
N ILE A 84 -1.97 6.62 10.12
CA ILE A 84 -1.52 5.54 11.00
C ILE A 84 -2.14 5.79 12.37
N THR A 85 -3.01 4.87 12.79
CA THR A 85 -3.69 4.90 14.08
C THR A 85 -3.11 3.81 14.97
N GLU A 86 -2.29 4.20 15.95
CA GLU A 86 -1.82 3.27 16.97
C GLU A 86 -2.97 2.85 17.88
N TYR A 87 -2.92 1.63 18.40
CA TYR A 87 -3.89 1.14 19.37
C TYR A 87 -3.20 0.78 20.67
N VAL A 88 -3.77 1.26 21.77
CA VAL A 88 -3.32 0.94 23.13
C VAL A 88 -4.43 0.22 23.87
N GLU A 89 -4.04 -0.76 24.66
CA GLU A 89 -4.96 -1.45 25.55
C GLU A 89 -5.38 -0.51 26.68
N ASN A 90 -6.69 -0.33 26.90
CA ASN A 90 -7.20 0.57 27.92
C ASN A 90 -8.47 0.04 28.63
N PRO A 91 -8.41 -0.25 29.96
CA PRO A 91 -7.22 -0.21 30.81
C PRO A 91 -6.24 -1.35 30.49
N PRO A 92 -4.97 -1.29 30.92
CA PRO A 92 -4.01 -2.37 30.75
C PRO A 92 -4.55 -3.71 31.28
N GLY A 93 -4.41 -4.78 30.50
CA GLY A 93 -4.95 -6.13 30.77
C GLY A 93 -6.42 -6.36 30.42
N SER A 94 -7.12 -5.40 29.80
CA SER A 94 -8.54 -5.53 29.44
C SER A 94 -8.83 -6.25 28.12
N ASN A 95 -7.84 -6.42 27.24
CA ASN A 95 -7.98 -6.76 25.82
C ASN A 95 -8.87 -5.80 25.02
N ASN A 96 -9.17 -4.61 25.56
CA ASN A 96 -9.89 -3.56 24.84
C ASN A 96 -8.88 -2.57 24.27
N PHE A 97 -8.68 -2.66 22.95
CA PHE A 97 -7.78 -1.78 22.23
C PHE A 97 -8.55 -0.58 21.69
N VAL A 98 -8.10 0.62 22.04
CA VAL A 98 -8.68 1.88 21.58
C VAL A 98 -7.57 2.77 21.03
N PRO A 99 -7.88 3.69 20.09
CA PRO A 99 -6.93 4.73 19.74
C PRO A 99 -6.60 5.58 20.99
N PRO A 100 -5.36 6.05 21.15
CA PRO A 100 -5.01 6.92 22.27
C PRO A 100 -5.85 8.20 22.23
N ASN A 101 -6.63 8.45 23.27
CA ASN A 101 -7.51 9.63 23.35
C ASN A 101 -6.77 10.97 23.22
N ASP A 102 -5.47 10.99 23.53
CA ASP A 102 -4.65 12.21 23.58
C ASP A 102 -3.71 12.36 22.37
N GLN A 103 -3.74 11.43 21.40
CA GLN A 103 -2.87 11.47 20.24
C GLN A 103 -3.68 11.26 18.95
N PRO A 104 -3.72 12.27 18.05
CA PRO A 104 -4.30 12.07 16.74
C PRO A 104 -3.46 11.06 15.93
N PRO A 105 -4.05 10.42 14.89
CA PRO A 105 -3.30 9.56 13.98
C PRO A 105 -2.11 10.30 13.37
N ALA A 106 -1.01 9.58 13.15
CA ALA A 106 0.10 10.11 12.37
C ALA A 106 -0.33 10.17 10.89
N VAL A 107 -0.14 11.33 10.25
CA VAL A 107 -0.52 11.55 8.85
C VAL A 107 0.73 11.85 8.03
N ILE A 108 0.93 11.08 6.97
CA ILE A 108 1.98 11.29 5.97
C ILE A 108 1.28 11.60 4.65
N GLU A 109 1.45 12.82 4.17
CA GLU A 109 0.84 13.30 2.93
C GLU A 109 1.92 13.73 1.93
N ASP A 110 1.88 13.13 0.75
CA ASP A 110 2.73 13.49 -0.38
C ASP A 110 1.87 13.90 -1.58
N SER A 111 2.33 14.93 -2.29
CA SER A 111 1.68 15.43 -3.50
C SER A 111 2.69 15.63 -4.61
N PHE A 112 2.30 15.27 -5.83
CA PHE A 112 3.17 15.15 -6.96
C PHE A 112 2.57 15.81 -8.21
N ALA A 113 3.42 16.42 -9.04
CA ALA A 113 2.98 16.99 -10.30
C ALA A 113 2.73 15.86 -11.32
N SER A 114 1.46 15.64 -11.68
CA SER A 114 1.03 14.70 -12.72
C SER A 114 -0.07 15.34 -13.57
N ASP A 115 0.03 15.20 -14.89
CA ASP A 115 -0.96 15.65 -15.88
C ASP A 115 -1.91 14.52 -16.32
N ARG A 116 -1.68 13.30 -15.83
CA ARG A 116 -2.47 12.11 -16.18
C ARG A 116 -3.80 12.11 -15.40
N PRO A 117 -4.89 11.61 -16.00
CA PRO A 117 -6.09 11.24 -15.23
C PRO A 117 -5.71 10.20 -14.16
N VAL A 118 -6.28 10.34 -12.96
CA VAL A 118 -6.00 9.48 -11.81
C VAL A 118 -7.28 8.87 -11.26
N THR A 119 -7.13 7.73 -10.59
CA THR A 119 -8.16 7.03 -9.82
C THR A 119 -7.72 6.96 -8.36
N LEU A 120 -8.68 7.01 -7.44
CA LEU A 120 -8.44 6.80 -6.01
C LEU A 120 -8.41 5.31 -5.70
N PHE A 121 -7.41 4.89 -4.94
CA PHE A 121 -7.25 3.55 -4.38
C PHE A 121 -7.15 3.65 -2.86
N GLU A 122 -7.78 2.71 -2.16
CA GLU A 122 -7.84 2.69 -0.70
C GLU A 122 -7.27 1.36 -0.18
N ILE A 123 -6.38 1.46 0.81
CA ILE A 123 -5.78 0.31 1.47
C ILE A 123 -6.04 0.43 2.96
N GLU A 124 -6.68 -0.60 3.53
CA GLU A 124 -6.83 -0.74 4.96
C GLU A 124 -6.04 -1.95 5.47
N GLY A 125 -5.40 -1.80 6.63
CA GLY A 125 -4.64 -2.93 7.18
C GLY A 125 -3.92 -2.65 8.48
N ILE A 126 -2.97 -3.54 8.76
CA ILE A 126 -2.18 -3.55 9.98
C ILE A 126 -0.72 -3.29 9.61
N TYR A 127 -0.15 -2.27 10.23
CA TYR A 127 1.30 -2.11 10.21
C TYR A 127 1.92 -3.10 11.19
N MET A 128 2.77 -4.02 10.71
CA MET A 128 3.29 -5.10 11.59
C MET A 128 4.38 -4.64 12.56
N HIS A 129 5.11 -3.57 12.23
CA HIS A 129 6.24 -3.13 13.06
C HIS A 129 5.78 -2.36 14.30
N GLN A 130 4.60 -1.76 14.25
CA GLN A 130 3.94 -1.05 15.35
C GLN A 130 2.47 -1.47 15.25
N LEU A 131 1.91 -2.13 16.28
CA LEU A 131 0.50 -2.59 16.27
C LEU A 131 -0.45 -1.41 16.05
N ALA A 132 -0.65 -1.07 14.79
CA ALA A 132 -1.31 0.13 14.33
C ALA A 132 -2.14 -0.21 13.11
N TRP A 133 -3.32 0.40 13.06
CA TRP A 133 -4.15 0.38 11.88
C TRP A 133 -3.64 1.42 10.89
N ILE A 134 -3.74 1.10 9.61
CA ILE A 134 -3.43 2.03 8.54
C ILE A 134 -4.62 2.19 7.60
N ASP A 135 -4.88 3.43 7.25
CA ASP A 135 -5.79 3.84 6.19
C ASP A 135 -4.95 4.61 5.16
N TRP A 136 -4.85 4.11 3.93
CA TRP A 136 -4.00 4.69 2.90
C TRP A 136 -4.79 4.99 1.64
N GLU A 137 -4.95 6.29 1.34
CA GLU A 137 -5.52 6.80 0.10
C GLU A 137 -4.42 7.12 -0.91
N ILE A 138 -4.56 6.62 -2.14
CA ILE A 138 -3.58 6.83 -3.21
C ILE A 138 -4.31 7.25 -4.47
N GLU A 139 -4.03 8.45 -4.99
CA GLU A 139 -4.45 8.88 -6.32
C GLU A 139 -3.36 8.54 -7.33
N SER A 140 -3.65 7.65 -8.27
CA SER A 140 -2.67 7.14 -9.25
C SER A 140 -3.29 6.92 -10.62
N ALA A 141 -2.47 7.05 -11.67
CA ALA A 141 -2.91 6.83 -13.04
C ALA A 141 -3.09 5.34 -13.38
N SER A 142 -2.39 4.43 -12.68
CA SER A 142 -2.57 2.99 -12.87
C SER A 142 -2.07 2.18 -11.70
N PHE A 143 -2.71 1.03 -11.49
CA PHE A 143 -2.36 0.06 -10.46
C PHE A 143 -1.96 -1.28 -11.08
N SER A 144 -0.99 -1.95 -10.47
CA SER A 144 -0.71 -3.36 -10.70
C SER A 144 -0.34 -4.10 -9.42
N LEU A 145 -0.69 -5.38 -9.38
CA LEU A 145 -0.38 -6.32 -8.30
C LEU A 145 0.59 -7.38 -8.82
N GLU A 146 1.72 -7.56 -8.14
CA GLU A 146 2.61 -8.70 -8.33
C GLU A 146 2.46 -9.69 -7.18
N VAL A 147 2.11 -10.93 -7.52
CA VAL A 147 1.99 -12.05 -6.57
C VAL A 147 3.27 -12.88 -6.58
N ASP A 148 3.63 -13.45 -5.42
CA ASP A 148 4.87 -14.22 -5.18
C ASP A 148 6.15 -13.37 -5.31
N PHE A 149 6.08 -12.09 -4.89
CA PHE A 149 7.24 -11.19 -4.91
C PHE A 149 8.30 -11.63 -3.89
N ASN A 150 9.51 -11.97 -4.37
CA ASN A 150 10.63 -12.44 -3.56
C ASN A 150 11.72 -11.38 -3.30
N GLY A 151 11.46 -10.09 -3.54
CA GLY A 151 12.42 -9.02 -3.24
C GLY A 151 13.64 -8.96 -4.17
N GLY A 152 13.57 -9.58 -5.36
CA GLY A 152 14.66 -9.55 -6.34
C GLY A 152 14.95 -8.13 -6.84
N ASP A 153 16.24 -7.84 -6.97
CA ASP A 153 16.82 -6.55 -7.38
C ASP A 153 16.16 -5.99 -8.66
N ARG A 154 15.28 -4.98 -8.50
CA ARG A 154 14.76 -4.20 -9.63
C ARG A 154 15.80 -3.18 -10.05
N SER A 155 16.91 -3.64 -10.60
CA SER A 155 17.65 -2.83 -11.55
C SER A 155 16.74 -2.69 -12.78
N LEU A 156 16.23 -1.48 -13.01
CA LEU A 156 15.32 -1.13 -14.09
C LEU A 156 15.80 -1.79 -15.40
N SER A 157 15.11 -2.84 -15.84
CA SER A 157 15.32 -3.41 -17.16
C SER A 157 14.80 -2.40 -18.16
N LYS A 158 15.70 -1.54 -18.62
CA LYS A 158 15.50 -0.74 -19.82
C LYS A 158 15.36 -1.70 -21.00
N THR A 159 14.14 -1.84 -21.50
CA THR A 159 13.88 -2.21 -22.89
C THR A 159 12.94 -1.17 -23.47
#